data_AF-A0A940M3X3-F1
#
_entry.id   AF-A0A940M3X3-F1
#
_cell.length_a   1.000
_cell.length_b   1.000
_cell.length_c   1.000
_cell.angle_alpha   90.00
_cell.angle_beta   90.00
_cell.angle_gamma   90.00
#
_symmetry.space_group_name_H-M   'P 1'
#
loop_
_entity.id
_entity.type
_entity.pdbx_description
1 polymer ?
#
loop_
_entity_poly.entity_id
_entity_poly.type
_entity_poly.pdbx_seq_one_letter_code
_entity_poly.pdbx_strand_id
1 'polypeptide(L)'
;MLKLGRSLLLLAAIGAGLGVLVNTLPWLQWLQQRTPMPAGTETRWLGFALVAGACLLARHELGRLQRAQQARELRASQDGQVFEARAGIVWFALPVVLCVVFGWSGQAALHKGQLGMAIIGFALLALFVLAGWQLVVQVLRPGPLLRMDRHGIDHAMYGPIPWREVVGIQLQSIRTRYSTQHTLMLGVRDAGRYLANAPPLTRWVHARRLRGQRGVAVLALPLNLLVKDADLVHAAARALRARDDAPFLDRWHARMEDHEVRALLDMQELAAESTRIAEEMAALPDDADPARLAAFEARLRGHRARHDAAMPGLRVAMDAQARRIRRDIRDGRWLAAAVLGLLLLSIGLCLMR
;
A
#
# COMPACT_ATOMS: atom_id res chain seq x y z
N MET A 1 9.03 -8.46 14.22
CA MET A 1 10.40 -8.51 14.77
C MET A 1 11.49 -8.46 13.70
N LEU A 2 11.30 -9.07 12.52
CA LEU A 2 12.31 -9.15 11.46
C LEU A 2 12.74 -7.82 10.80
N LYS A 3 11.83 -6.85 10.61
CA LYS A 3 12.18 -5.50 10.10
C LYS A 3 13.14 -4.75 11.05
N LEU A 4 12.95 -4.93 12.36
CA LEU A 4 13.77 -4.33 13.42
C LEU A 4 15.18 -4.94 13.44
N GLY A 5 15.29 -6.27 13.30
CA GLY A 5 16.57 -6.96 13.13
C GLY A 5 17.35 -6.48 11.91
N ARG A 6 16.68 -6.23 10.78
CA ARG A 6 17.33 -5.71 9.56
C ARG A 6 17.90 -4.29 9.76
N SER A 7 17.19 -3.43 10.49
CA SER A 7 17.64 -2.07 10.80
C SER A 7 18.78 -2.09 11.81
N LEU A 8 18.72 -2.94 12.85
CA LEU A 8 19.80 -3.11 13.83
C LEU A 8 21.08 -3.64 13.18
N LEU A 9 20.98 -4.66 12.32
CA LEU A 9 22.12 -5.18 11.57
C LEU A 9 22.73 -4.14 10.63
N LEU A 10 21.91 -3.24 10.07
CA LEU A 10 22.42 -2.13 9.26
C LEU A 10 23.18 -1.11 10.09
N LEU A 11 22.62 -0.72 11.23
CA LEU A 11 23.27 0.22 12.15
C LEU A 11 24.58 -0.35 12.68
N ALA A 12 24.60 -1.65 13.02
CA ALA A 12 25.81 -2.35 13.42
C ALA A 12 26.85 -2.41 12.29
N ALA A 13 26.43 -2.71 11.04
CA ALA A 13 27.33 -2.70 9.89
C ALA A 13 27.88 -1.30 9.57
N ILE A 14 27.06 -0.25 9.70
CA ILE A 14 27.50 1.15 9.53
C ILE A 14 28.51 1.52 10.62
N GLY A 15 28.23 1.19 11.89
CA GLY A 15 29.15 1.43 13.01
C GLY A 15 30.49 0.70 12.82
N ALA A 16 30.45 -0.56 12.41
CA ALA A 16 31.66 -1.33 12.11
C ALA A 16 32.40 -0.78 10.89
N GLY A 17 31.70 -0.37 9.82
CA GLY A 17 32.30 0.27 8.65
C GLY A 17 32.98 1.60 8.96
N LEU A 18 32.38 2.42 9.83
CA LEU A 18 33.03 3.63 10.37
C LEU A 18 34.27 3.27 11.19
N GLY A 19 34.22 2.19 11.97
CA GLY A 19 35.38 1.64 12.69
C GLY A 19 36.53 1.27 11.75
N VAL A 20 36.24 0.59 10.63
CA VAL A 20 37.24 0.30 9.58
C VAL A 20 37.84 1.59 9.03
N LEU A 21 37.00 2.58 8.69
CA LEU A 21 37.41 3.85 8.09
C LEU A 21 38.31 4.68 9.03
N VAL A 22 37.97 4.74 10.32
CA VAL A 22 38.79 5.39 11.34
C VAL A 22 40.14 4.67 11.50
N ASN A 23 40.17 3.34 11.46
CA ASN A 23 41.40 2.56 11.58
C ASN A 23 42.22 2.50 10.28
N THR A 24 41.71 2.98 9.14
CA THR A 24 42.50 3.19 7.91
C THR A 24 43.28 4.50 7.91
N LEU A 25 42.92 5.48 8.75
CA LEU A 25 43.63 6.76 8.82
C LEU A 25 45.10 6.63 9.28
N PRO A 26 45.44 5.82 10.31
CA PRO A 26 46.84 5.58 10.68
C PRO A 26 47.65 4.89 9.58
N TRP A 27 47.00 4.03 8.77
CA TRP A 27 47.63 3.39 7.61
C TRP A 27 48.00 4.41 6.53
N LEU A 28 47.09 5.34 6.22
CA LEU A 28 47.34 6.44 5.29
C LEU A 28 48.45 7.38 5.80
N GLN A 29 48.47 7.67 7.10
CA GLN A 29 49.51 8.48 7.72
C GLN A 29 50.88 7.77 7.71
N TRP A 30 50.93 6.47 8.00
CA TRP A 30 52.16 5.69 7.87
C TRP A 30 52.67 5.66 6.43
N LEU A 31 51.78 5.46 5.45
CA LEU A 31 52.11 5.49 4.02
C LEU A 31 52.67 6.85 3.57
N GLN A 32 52.13 7.96 4.06
CA GLN A 32 52.54 9.30 3.66
C GLN A 32 53.76 9.84 4.45
N GLN A 33 53.84 9.55 5.75
CA GLN A 33 54.75 10.22 6.68
C GLN A 33 55.69 9.26 7.43
N ARG A 34 55.59 7.93 7.20
CA ARG A 34 56.37 6.88 7.89
C ARG A 34 56.30 6.94 9.41
N THR A 35 55.19 7.43 9.96
CA THR A 35 54.95 7.47 11.40
C THR A 35 54.70 6.07 11.96
N PRO A 36 55.29 5.67 13.11
CA PRO A 36 55.11 4.32 13.65
C PRO A 36 53.63 4.05 13.94
N MET A 37 53.12 2.90 13.45
CA MET A 37 51.71 2.55 13.63
C MET A 37 51.42 2.28 15.12
N PRO A 38 50.26 2.73 15.65
CA PRO A 38 49.82 2.34 16.97
C PRO A 38 49.66 0.83 17.07
N ALA A 39 50.15 0.24 18.16
CA ALA A 39 50.07 -1.20 18.39
C ALA A 39 48.62 -1.70 18.35
N GLY A 40 48.37 -2.78 17.61
CA GLY A 40 47.05 -3.40 17.46
C GLY A 40 46.09 -2.69 16.49
N THR A 41 46.57 -1.77 15.65
CA THR A 41 45.74 -1.17 14.60
C THR A 41 45.25 -2.22 13.59
N GLU A 42 46.10 -3.17 13.21
CA GLU A 42 45.77 -4.25 12.27
C GLU A 42 44.69 -5.19 12.82
N THR A 43 44.81 -5.58 14.09
CA THR A 43 43.84 -6.47 14.74
C THR A 43 42.48 -5.80 14.93
N ARG A 44 42.45 -4.50 15.25
CA ARG A 44 41.21 -3.71 15.30
C ARG A 44 40.57 -3.56 13.93
N TRP A 45 41.36 -3.25 12.90
CA TRP A 45 40.89 -3.13 11.53
C TRP A 45 40.25 -4.43 11.03
N LEU A 46 40.95 -5.56 11.21
CA LEU A 46 40.43 -6.89 10.88
C LEU A 46 39.16 -7.22 11.67
N GLY A 47 39.13 -6.91 12.97
CA GLY A 47 37.95 -7.11 13.82
C GLY A 47 36.72 -6.35 13.32
N PHE A 48 36.87 -5.06 13.00
CA PHE A 48 35.77 -4.26 12.45
C PHE A 48 35.34 -4.73 11.05
N ALA A 49 36.28 -5.13 10.20
CA ALA A 49 35.97 -5.67 8.87
C ALA A 49 35.18 -6.99 8.95
N LEU A 50 35.57 -7.89 9.85
CA LEU A 50 34.86 -9.15 10.09
C LEU A 50 33.45 -8.92 10.64
N VAL A 51 33.28 -7.99 11.60
CA VAL A 51 31.95 -7.64 12.13
C VAL A 51 31.06 -7.02 11.05
N ALA A 52 31.60 -6.12 10.22
CA ALA A 52 30.85 -5.53 9.11
C ALA A 52 30.43 -6.60 8.08
N GLY A 53 31.36 -7.47 7.69
CA GLY A 53 31.10 -8.60 6.79
C GLY A 53 30.04 -9.57 7.34
N ALA A 54 30.16 -9.96 8.61
CA ALA A 54 29.19 -10.82 9.28
C ALA A 54 27.80 -10.17 9.37
N CYS A 55 27.72 -8.88 9.68
CA CYS A 55 26.44 -8.15 9.71
C CYS A 55 25.77 -8.07 8.32
N LEU A 56 26.56 -7.87 7.25
CA LEU A 56 26.06 -7.84 5.88
C LEU A 56 25.61 -9.23 5.41
N LEU A 57 26.37 -10.29 5.71
CA LEU A 57 26.00 -11.68 5.41
C LEU A 57 24.73 -12.08 6.18
N ALA A 58 24.67 -11.79 7.49
CA ALA A 58 23.49 -12.04 8.30
C ALA A 58 22.26 -11.30 7.75
N ARG A 59 22.43 -10.05 7.31
CA ARG A 59 21.36 -9.27 6.66
C ARG A 59 20.93 -9.92 5.33
N HIS A 60 21.87 -10.42 4.53
CA HIS A 60 21.58 -11.08 3.27
C HIS A 60 20.78 -12.37 3.47
N GLU A 61 21.24 -13.23 4.39
CA GLU A 61 20.57 -14.48 4.73
C GLU A 61 19.21 -14.25 5.38
N LEU A 62 19.08 -13.27 6.26
CA LEU A 62 17.78 -12.86 6.82
C LEU A 62 16.82 -12.43 5.69
N GLY A 63 17.32 -11.74 4.67
CA GLY A 63 16.55 -11.37 3.48
C GLY A 63 16.18 -12.56 2.58
N ARG A 64 17.03 -13.60 2.49
CA ARG A 64 16.69 -14.85 1.78
C ARG A 64 15.62 -15.63 2.52
N LEU A 65 15.76 -15.80 3.84
CA LEU A 65 14.78 -16.47 4.69
C LEU A 65 13.43 -15.76 4.65
N GLN A 66 13.42 -14.43 4.68
CA GLN A 66 12.20 -13.64 4.52
C GLN A 66 11.52 -13.89 3.18
N ARG A 67 12.27 -13.83 2.07
CA ARG A 67 11.71 -14.12 0.74
C ARG A 67 11.15 -15.52 0.63
N ALA A 68 11.83 -16.51 1.20
CA ALA A 68 11.35 -17.90 1.24
C ALA A 68 10.06 -18.03 2.07
N GLN A 69 9.98 -17.39 3.23
CA GLN A 69 8.77 -17.35 4.06
C GLN A 69 7.61 -16.65 3.33
N GLN A 70 7.86 -15.48 2.72
CA GLN A 70 6.86 -14.75 1.94
C GLN A 70 6.32 -15.59 0.77
N ALA A 71 7.21 -16.30 0.05
CA ALA A 71 6.80 -17.19 -1.03
C ALA A 71 5.93 -18.36 -0.54
N ARG A 72 6.26 -18.94 0.62
CA ARG A 72 5.44 -20.00 1.25
C ARG A 72 4.07 -19.48 1.67
N GLU A 73 4.02 -18.30 2.27
CA GLU A 73 2.76 -17.66 2.68
C GLU A 73 1.88 -17.28 1.48
N LEU A 74 2.49 -16.83 0.38
CA LEU A 74 1.76 -16.56 -0.85
C LEU A 74 1.17 -17.83 -1.44
N ARG A 75 1.96 -18.92 -1.53
CA ARG A 75 1.46 -20.23 -1.98
C ARG A 75 0.32 -20.73 -1.10
N ALA A 76 0.49 -20.67 0.22
CA ALA A 76 -0.58 -21.03 1.16
C ALA A 76 -1.87 -20.21 0.91
N SER A 77 -1.75 -18.92 0.61
CA SER A 77 -2.90 -18.07 0.28
C SER A 77 -3.54 -18.45 -1.07
N GLN A 78 -2.73 -18.81 -2.06
CA GLN A 78 -3.20 -19.34 -3.35
C GLN A 78 -3.95 -20.68 -3.18
N ASP A 79 -3.49 -21.52 -2.25
CA ASP A 79 -4.14 -22.77 -1.86
C ASP A 79 -5.42 -22.53 -1.04
N GLY A 80 -5.71 -21.27 -0.67
CA GLY A 80 -6.92 -20.91 0.07
C GLY A 80 -6.79 -20.87 1.58
N GLN A 81 -5.58 -20.97 2.11
CA GLN A 81 -5.35 -20.84 3.53
C GLN A 81 -5.59 -19.40 4.00
N VAL A 82 -5.93 -19.27 5.28
CA VAL A 82 -6.17 -17.97 5.92
C VAL A 82 -4.87 -17.18 5.97
N PHE A 83 -4.90 -15.96 5.45
CA PHE A 83 -3.80 -15.02 5.55
C PHE A 83 -4.03 -14.07 6.72
N GLU A 84 -3.07 -14.00 7.65
CA GLU A 84 -3.16 -13.14 8.82
C GLU A 84 -1.99 -12.15 8.89
N ALA A 85 -2.30 -10.88 9.13
CA ALA A 85 -1.33 -9.82 9.36
C ALA A 85 -1.65 -9.08 10.66
N ARG A 86 -0.63 -9.04 11.53
CA ARG A 86 -0.67 -8.33 12.82
C ARG A 86 -0.07 -6.93 12.69
N ALA A 87 -0.44 -6.07 13.63
CA ALA A 87 0.11 -4.72 13.72
C ALA A 87 1.60 -4.72 14.10
N GLY A 88 2.35 -3.77 13.55
CA GLY A 88 3.75 -3.54 13.86
C GLY A 88 3.92 -2.60 15.06
N ILE A 89 4.64 -3.07 16.08
CA ILE A 89 4.95 -2.31 17.31
C ILE A 89 5.66 -0.96 17.04
N VAL A 90 6.40 -0.84 15.93
CA VAL A 90 7.22 0.33 15.62
C VAL A 90 6.40 1.63 15.51
N TRP A 91 5.12 1.56 15.13
CA TRP A 91 4.27 2.73 15.02
C TRP A 91 3.85 3.33 16.37
N PHE A 92 4.01 2.63 17.50
CA PHE A 92 3.72 3.18 18.83
C PHE A 92 4.82 4.10 19.34
N ALA A 93 6.06 3.94 18.86
CA ALA A 93 7.18 4.74 19.34
C ALA A 93 7.01 6.23 19.05
N LEU A 94 6.50 6.59 17.87
CA LEU A 94 6.32 7.98 17.44
C LEU A 94 5.28 8.76 18.29
N PRO A 95 4.03 8.30 18.45
CA PRO A 95 3.05 9.01 19.26
C PRO A 95 3.46 9.08 20.74
N VAL A 96 4.14 8.06 21.28
CA VAL A 96 4.68 8.10 22.65
C VAL A 96 5.71 9.23 22.79
N VAL A 97 6.66 9.33 21.85
CA VAL A 97 7.66 10.41 21.84
C VAL A 97 6.99 11.79 21.71
N LEU A 98 6.00 11.93 20.83
CA LEU A 98 5.25 13.17 20.66
C LEU A 98 4.50 13.57 21.94
N CYS A 99 3.86 12.63 22.63
CA CYS A 99 3.20 12.88 23.92
C CYS A 99 4.21 13.38 24.97
N VAL A 100 5.40 12.78 25.05
CA VAL A 100 6.45 13.24 25.96
C VAL A 100 6.90 14.66 25.61
N VAL A 101 7.12 14.96 24.33
CA VAL A 101 7.55 16.29 23.87
C VAL A 101 6.49 17.36 24.15
N PHE A 102 5.22 17.12 23.83
CA PHE A 102 4.14 18.10 24.05
C PHE A 102 3.79 18.27 25.53
N GLY A 103 3.85 17.20 26.32
CA GLY A 103 3.70 17.29 27.77
C GLY A 103 4.81 18.12 28.41
N TRP A 104 6.06 17.88 28.01
CA TRP A 104 7.20 18.64 28.51
C TRP A 104 7.15 20.11 28.05
N SER A 105 6.84 20.38 26.78
CA SER A 105 6.78 21.76 26.28
C SER A 105 5.64 22.56 26.92
N GLY A 106 4.46 21.94 27.12
CA GLY A 106 3.34 22.54 27.85
C GLY A 106 3.69 22.88 29.30
N GLN A 107 4.34 21.93 30.01
CA GLN A 107 4.80 22.15 31.38
C GLN A 107 5.88 23.24 31.47
N ALA A 108 6.85 23.25 30.55
CA ALA A 108 7.90 24.27 30.51
C ALA A 108 7.35 25.67 30.20
N ALA A 109 6.34 25.78 29.34
CA ALA A 109 5.65 27.03 29.05
C ALA A 109 4.86 27.54 30.27
N LEU A 110 4.22 26.64 31.00
CA LEU A 110 3.49 26.96 32.23
C LEU A 110 4.43 27.53 33.31
N HIS A 111 5.59 26.90 33.52
CA HIS A 111 6.61 27.40 34.46
C HIS A 111 7.17 28.78 34.08
N LYS A 112 7.15 29.15 32.79
CA LYS A 112 7.60 30.47 32.30
C LYS A 112 6.48 31.52 32.26
N GLY A 113 5.29 31.20 32.80
CA GLY A 113 4.12 32.10 32.80
C GLY A 113 3.48 32.31 31.42
N GLN A 114 3.87 31.52 30.41
CA GLN A 114 3.36 31.63 29.04
C GLN A 114 2.10 30.78 28.86
N LEU A 115 0.99 31.22 29.45
CA LEU A 115 -0.27 30.47 29.48
C LEU A 115 -0.77 30.07 28.08
N GLY A 116 -0.64 30.95 27.07
CA GLY A 116 -1.08 30.64 25.70
C GLY A 116 -0.34 29.44 25.09
N MET A 117 0.98 29.36 25.25
CA MET A 117 1.79 28.24 24.76
C MET A 117 1.54 26.97 25.56
N ALA A 118 1.29 27.08 26.86
CA ALA A 118 0.92 25.94 27.70
C ALA A 118 -0.41 25.32 27.25
N ILE A 119 -1.44 26.15 27.00
CA ILE A 119 -2.74 25.69 26.49
C ILE A 119 -2.58 24.97 25.16
N ILE A 120 -1.81 25.52 24.21
CA ILE A 120 -1.55 24.87 22.92
C ILE A 120 -0.84 23.53 23.10
N GLY A 121 0.20 23.47 23.95
CA GLY A 121 0.95 22.25 24.23
C GLY A 121 0.06 21.14 24.82
N PHE A 122 -0.76 21.46 25.82
CA PHE A 122 -1.69 20.51 26.42
C PHE A 122 -2.84 20.11 25.49
N ALA A 123 -3.35 21.04 24.67
CA ALA A 123 -4.36 20.72 23.66
C ALA A 123 -3.81 19.74 22.60
N LEU A 124 -2.57 19.95 22.14
CA LEU A 124 -1.89 19.01 21.24
C LEU A 124 -1.65 17.66 21.91
N LEU A 125 -1.19 17.65 23.16
CA LEU A 125 -1.04 16.41 23.94
C LEU A 125 -2.37 15.64 24.01
N ALA A 126 -3.46 16.30 24.40
CA ALA A 126 -4.77 15.68 24.49
C ALA A 126 -5.23 15.11 23.13
N LEU A 127 -5.00 15.85 22.03
CA LEU A 127 -5.29 15.38 20.68
C LEU A 127 -4.50 14.11 20.33
N PHE A 128 -3.19 14.09 20.60
CA PHE A 128 -2.35 12.92 20.33
C PHE A 128 -2.68 11.73 21.23
N VAL A 129 -3.04 11.95 22.49
CA VAL A 129 -3.51 10.89 23.39
C VAL A 129 -4.83 10.31 22.90
N LEU A 130 -5.81 11.15 22.52
CA LEU A 130 -7.11 10.70 22.00
C LEU A 130 -6.95 9.94 20.67
N ALA A 131 -6.16 10.47 19.73
CA ALA A 131 -5.91 9.83 18.45
C ALA A 131 -5.09 8.54 18.60
N GLY A 132 -4.07 8.57 19.47
CA GLY A 132 -3.23 7.43 19.81
C GLY A 132 -4.00 6.33 20.51
N TRP A 133 -4.93 6.68 21.40
CA TRP A 133 -5.80 5.73 22.10
C TRP A 133 -6.65 4.92 21.12
N GLN A 134 -7.19 5.54 20.07
CA GLN A 134 -7.93 4.81 19.03
C GLN A 134 -7.06 3.78 18.30
N LEU A 135 -5.79 4.12 18.02
CA LEU A 135 -4.84 3.17 17.43
C LEU A 135 -4.43 2.07 18.41
N VAL A 136 -4.22 2.42 19.68
CA VAL A 136 -3.89 1.47 20.76
C VAL A 136 -5.02 0.45 20.92
N VAL A 137 -6.28 0.89 20.99
CA VAL A 137 -7.44 -0.01 21.09
C VAL A 137 -7.52 -0.98 19.92
N GLN A 138 -7.18 -0.54 18.71
CA GLN A 138 -7.18 -1.42 17.53
C GLN A 138 -6.07 -2.46 17.55
N VAL A 139 -4.89 -2.11 18.09
CA VAL A 139 -3.75 -3.03 18.12
C VAL A 139 -3.76 -3.94 19.34
N LEU A 140 -4.24 -3.46 20.49
CA LEU A 140 -4.45 -4.26 21.69
C LEU A 140 -5.66 -5.18 21.57
N ARG A 141 -6.48 -5.02 20.53
CA ARG A 141 -7.58 -5.94 20.25
C ARG A 141 -7.01 -7.35 20.07
N PRO A 142 -7.53 -8.36 20.78
CA PRO A 142 -7.09 -9.73 20.60
C PRO A 142 -7.42 -10.18 19.16
N GLY A 143 -6.38 -10.48 18.37
CA GLY A 143 -6.53 -10.99 17.01
C GLY A 143 -5.61 -10.33 15.97
N PRO A 144 -5.67 -10.79 14.72
CA PRO A 144 -4.98 -10.14 13.59
C PRO A 144 -5.65 -8.80 13.24
N LEU A 145 -4.85 -7.82 12.80
CA LEU A 145 -5.36 -6.52 12.34
C LEU A 145 -6.04 -6.63 10.98
N LEU A 146 -5.51 -7.53 10.16
CA LEU A 146 -6.03 -7.92 8.86
C LEU A 146 -6.01 -9.44 8.79
N ARG A 147 -7.17 -10.04 8.56
CA ARG A 147 -7.34 -11.44 8.24
C ARG A 147 -8.05 -11.54 6.90
N MET A 148 -7.54 -12.38 6.01
CA MET A 148 -8.14 -12.64 4.71
C MET A 148 -8.35 -14.14 4.60
N ASP A 149 -9.57 -14.57 4.30
CA ASP A 149 -9.93 -15.97 4.17
C ASP A 149 -10.72 -16.21 2.88
N ARG A 150 -11.42 -17.35 2.77
CA ARG A 150 -12.27 -17.65 1.61
C ARG A 150 -13.54 -16.79 1.52
N HIS A 151 -13.99 -16.19 2.63
CA HIS A 151 -15.25 -15.45 2.69
C HIS A 151 -15.03 -13.97 2.43
N GLY A 152 -13.89 -13.42 2.87
CA GLY A 152 -13.60 -12.01 2.68
C GLY A 152 -12.35 -11.50 3.39
N ILE A 153 -12.34 -10.19 3.58
CA ILE A 153 -11.34 -9.45 4.32
C ILE A 153 -11.95 -9.02 5.66
N ASP A 154 -11.44 -9.54 6.78
CA ASP A 154 -11.73 -9.00 8.09
C ASP A 154 -10.64 -8.02 8.51
N HIS A 155 -11.02 -6.75 8.66
CA HIS A 155 -10.10 -5.69 9.03
C HIS A 155 -10.57 -5.01 10.32
N ALA A 156 -9.65 -4.80 11.28
CA ALA A 156 -9.98 -4.26 12.60
C ALA A 156 -10.74 -2.92 12.59
N MET A 157 -10.52 -2.08 11.57
CA MET A 157 -11.22 -0.79 11.39
C MET A 157 -12.59 -0.89 10.71
N TYR A 158 -12.77 -1.82 9.78
CA TYR A 158 -13.94 -1.81 8.88
C TYR A 158 -14.88 -3.00 9.12
N GLY A 159 -14.40 -4.00 9.86
CA GLY A 159 -15.06 -5.28 10.06
C GLY A 159 -14.89 -6.22 8.85
N PRO A 160 -15.75 -7.25 8.76
CA PRO A 160 -15.69 -8.25 7.70
C PRO A 160 -16.29 -7.72 6.38
N ILE A 161 -15.49 -7.75 5.31
CA ILE A 161 -15.84 -7.34 3.95
C ILE A 161 -15.84 -8.57 3.05
N PRO A 162 -17.01 -9.10 2.63
CA PRO A 162 -17.07 -10.27 1.77
C PRO A 162 -16.44 -10.03 0.40
N TRP A 163 -15.81 -11.06 -0.18
CA TRP A 163 -15.18 -10.95 -1.50
C TRP A 163 -16.14 -10.58 -2.61
N ARG A 164 -17.39 -11.07 -2.55
CA ARG A 164 -18.48 -10.73 -3.47
C ARG A 164 -18.74 -9.22 -3.62
N GLU A 165 -18.37 -8.41 -2.63
CA GLU A 165 -18.57 -6.97 -2.66
C GLU A 165 -17.32 -6.19 -3.11
N VAL A 166 -16.17 -6.87 -3.16
CA VAL A 166 -14.93 -6.32 -3.67
C VAL A 166 -14.94 -6.41 -5.20
N VAL A 167 -15.09 -5.26 -5.84
CA VAL A 167 -15.09 -5.08 -7.30
C VAL A 167 -13.67 -4.95 -7.84
N GLY A 168 -12.75 -4.43 -7.04
CA GLY A 168 -11.39 -4.18 -7.48
C GLY A 168 -10.41 -4.03 -6.32
N ILE A 169 -9.15 -4.34 -6.58
CA ILE A 169 -8.05 -4.23 -5.60
C ILE A 169 -6.89 -3.52 -6.28
N GLN A 170 -6.37 -2.47 -5.64
CA GLN A 170 -5.20 -1.74 -6.11
C GLN A 170 -4.23 -1.47 -4.96
N LEU A 171 -2.95 -1.74 -5.16
CA LEU A 171 -1.91 -1.27 -4.25
C LEU A 171 -1.46 0.15 -4.64
N GLN A 172 -1.72 1.12 -3.76
CA GLN A 172 -1.21 2.48 -3.91
C GLN A 172 0.07 2.65 -3.08
N SER A 173 1.15 3.07 -3.74
CA SER A 173 2.43 3.36 -3.12
C SER A 173 2.76 4.85 -3.28
N ILE A 174 2.73 5.60 -2.19
CA ILE A 174 3.09 7.02 -2.16
C ILE A 174 4.50 7.14 -1.59
N ARG A 175 5.47 7.49 -2.43
CA ARG A 175 6.85 7.71 -2.00
C ARG A 175 7.03 9.18 -1.59
N THR A 176 7.32 9.41 -0.31
CA THR A 176 7.80 10.71 0.21
C THR A 176 9.31 10.68 0.36
N ARG A 177 9.94 11.85 0.59
CA ARG A 177 11.41 11.97 0.76
C ARG A 177 11.97 11.04 1.84
N TYR A 178 11.19 10.74 2.87
CA TYR A 178 11.64 10.00 4.05
C TYR A 178 10.93 8.66 4.28
N SER A 179 9.88 8.33 3.50
CA SER A 179 9.13 7.09 3.68
C SER A 179 8.35 6.69 2.43
N THR A 180 8.09 5.41 2.25
CA THR A 180 7.08 4.93 1.30
C THR A 180 5.86 4.52 2.09
N GLN A 181 4.71 5.09 1.76
CA GLN A 181 3.43 4.69 2.32
C GLN A 181 2.70 3.78 1.34
N HIS A 182 2.42 2.56 1.78
CA HIS A 182 1.60 1.59 1.07
C HIS A 182 0.19 1.55 1.63
N THR A 183 -0.79 1.64 0.74
CA THR A 183 -2.21 1.57 1.07
C THR A 183 -2.91 0.64 0.07
N LEU A 184 -3.63 -0.35 0.57
CA LEU A 184 -4.47 -1.21 -0.24
C LEU A 184 -5.81 -0.51 -0.45
N MET A 185 -6.07 -0.12 -1.69
CA MET A 185 -7.33 0.46 -2.11
C MET A 185 -8.25 -0.67 -2.55
N LEU A 186 -9.40 -0.78 -1.90
CA LEU A 186 -10.46 -1.71 -2.25
C LEU A 186 -11.61 -0.94 -2.88
N GLY A 187 -12.02 -1.32 -4.08
CA GLY A 187 -13.29 -0.88 -4.66
C GLY A 187 -14.40 -1.75 -4.11
N VAL A 188 -15.22 -1.22 -3.21
CA VAL A 188 -16.26 -1.99 -2.51
C VAL A 188 -17.63 -1.44 -2.87
N ARG A 189 -18.59 -2.34 -3.12
CA ARG A 189 -20.01 -1.99 -3.27
C ARG A 189 -20.55 -1.53 -1.93
N ASP A 190 -21.24 -0.38 -1.90
CA ASP A 190 -21.81 0.19 -0.68
C ASP A 190 -20.79 0.32 0.48
N ALA A 191 -19.66 1.00 0.22
CA ALA A 191 -18.61 1.18 1.24
C ALA A 191 -19.09 1.94 2.49
N GLY A 192 -20.24 2.63 2.42
CA GLY A 192 -20.81 3.39 3.54
C GLY A 192 -21.09 2.53 4.77
N ARG A 193 -21.59 1.30 4.55
CA ARG A 193 -21.88 0.35 5.64
C ARG A 193 -20.63 -0.06 6.43
N TYR A 194 -19.48 -0.12 5.76
CA TYR A 194 -18.19 -0.46 6.38
C TYR A 194 -17.56 0.72 7.08
N LEU A 195 -17.74 1.92 6.52
CA LEU A 195 -17.27 3.13 7.16
C LEU A 195 -18.05 3.44 8.45
N ALA A 196 -19.28 2.95 8.60
CA ALA A 196 -20.04 3.05 9.84
C ALA A 196 -19.30 2.39 11.02
N ASN A 197 -18.51 1.34 10.78
CA ASN A 197 -17.69 0.67 11.78
C ASN A 197 -16.35 1.38 12.04
N ALA A 198 -15.95 2.30 11.16
CA ALA A 198 -14.67 2.98 11.27
C ALA A 198 -14.62 3.94 12.48
N PRO A 199 -13.43 4.18 13.05
CA PRO A 199 -13.24 5.15 14.12
C PRO A 199 -13.76 6.54 13.73
N PRO A 200 -14.24 7.36 14.68
CA PRO A 200 -14.85 8.66 14.40
C PRO A 200 -14.00 9.58 13.51
N LEU A 201 -12.68 9.63 13.74
CA LEU A 201 -11.77 10.47 12.96
C LEU A 201 -11.66 9.97 11.51
N THR A 202 -11.43 8.67 11.32
CA THR A 202 -11.40 8.04 10.00
C THR A 202 -12.73 8.23 9.28
N ARG A 203 -13.85 8.00 9.98
CA ARG A 203 -15.19 8.22 9.44
C ARG A 203 -15.37 9.65 8.99
N TRP A 204 -14.97 10.65 9.79
CA TRP A 204 -15.12 12.06 9.43
C TRP A 204 -14.29 12.45 8.20
N VAL A 205 -13.03 11.99 8.12
CA VAL A 205 -12.14 12.26 6.98
C VAL A 205 -12.67 11.62 5.69
N HIS A 206 -13.14 10.37 5.77
CA HIS A 206 -13.61 9.61 4.61
C HIS A 206 -15.06 9.90 4.24
N ALA A 207 -15.92 10.31 5.19
CA ALA A 207 -17.33 10.63 4.93
C ALA A 207 -17.47 11.77 3.92
N ARG A 208 -16.57 12.76 3.94
CA ARG A 208 -16.57 13.84 2.93
C ARG A 208 -16.27 13.33 1.51
N ARG A 209 -15.46 12.28 1.38
CA ARG A 209 -15.09 11.68 0.08
C ARG A 209 -16.16 10.74 -0.45
N LEU A 210 -16.99 10.16 0.42
CA LEU A 210 -18.07 9.24 0.05
C LEU A 210 -19.38 9.95 -0.31
N ARG A 211 -19.55 11.23 0.04
CA ARG A 211 -20.75 12.02 -0.34
C ARG A 211 -20.87 12.10 -1.86
N GLY A 212 -21.82 11.36 -2.42
CA GLY A 212 -22.13 11.31 -3.86
C GLY A 212 -21.76 10.01 -4.57
N GLN A 213 -20.99 9.11 -3.94
CA GLN A 213 -20.66 7.79 -4.51
C GLN A 213 -21.69 6.76 -4.04
N ARG A 214 -22.68 6.45 -4.88
CA ARG A 214 -23.78 5.53 -4.54
C ARG A 214 -23.56 4.06 -4.91
N GLY A 215 -22.63 3.75 -5.81
CA GLY A 215 -22.37 2.37 -6.24
C GLY A 215 -21.07 1.80 -5.65
N VAL A 216 -19.95 2.04 -6.33
CA VAL A 216 -18.63 1.56 -5.90
C VAL A 216 -17.81 2.69 -5.30
N ALA A 217 -17.34 2.47 -4.08
CA ALA A 217 -16.57 3.44 -3.32
C ALA A 217 -15.24 2.86 -2.85
N VAL A 218 -14.26 3.74 -2.63
CA VAL A 218 -12.90 3.36 -2.27
C VAL A 218 -12.76 3.23 -0.76
N LEU A 219 -12.39 2.03 -0.30
CA LEU A 219 -11.98 1.78 1.07
C LEU A 219 -10.45 1.66 1.14
N ALA A 220 -9.82 2.50 1.96
CA ALA A 220 -8.36 2.60 2.05
C ALA A 220 -7.84 1.84 3.28
N LEU A 221 -7.09 0.77 3.06
CA LEU A 221 -6.47 -0.02 4.13
C LEU A 221 -4.97 0.29 4.21
N PRO A 222 -4.52 1.06 5.21
CA PRO A 222 -3.11 1.41 5.36
C PRO A 222 -2.29 0.16 5.71
N LEU A 223 -1.43 -0.29 4.79
CA LEU A 223 -0.64 -1.51 4.96
C LEU A 223 0.62 -1.29 5.82
N ASN A 224 1.06 -0.05 5.97
CA ASN A 224 2.28 0.27 6.74
C ASN A 224 2.16 -0.08 8.23
N LEU A 225 0.93 -0.21 8.73
CA LEU A 225 0.66 -0.64 10.10
C LEU A 225 0.90 -2.14 10.28
N LEU A 226 0.98 -2.91 9.20
CA LEU A 226 1.14 -4.36 9.24
C LEU A 226 2.61 -4.78 9.30
N VAL A 227 2.88 -5.87 10.02
CA VAL A 227 4.22 -6.48 10.05
C VAL A 227 4.60 -7.05 8.68
N LYS A 228 3.60 -7.56 7.94
CA LYS A 228 3.77 -8.17 6.62
C LYS A 228 4.21 -7.15 5.57
N ASP A 229 4.65 -7.65 4.44
CA ASP A 229 5.02 -6.83 3.29
C ASP A 229 3.77 -6.41 2.51
N ALA A 230 3.75 -5.19 2.00
CA ALA A 230 2.60 -4.64 1.31
C ALA A 230 2.30 -5.37 -0.01
N ASP A 231 3.34 -5.77 -0.74
CA ASP A 231 3.19 -6.50 -2.00
C ASP A 231 2.66 -7.92 -1.73
N LEU A 232 3.12 -8.55 -0.66
CA LEU A 232 2.61 -9.85 -0.23
C LEU A 232 1.12 -9.78 0.13
N VAL A 233 0.72 -8.76 0.91
CA VAL A 233 -0.70 -8.58 1.29
C VAL A 233 -1.55 -8.35 0.04
N HIS A 234 -1.10 -7.53 -0.91
CA HIS A 234 -1.80 -7.29 -2.17
C HIS A 234 -1.92 -8.57 -3.01
N ALA A 235 -0.82 -9.33 -3.16
CA ALA A 235 -0.81 -10.58 -3.90
C ALA A 235 -1.72 -11.64 -3.26
N ALA A 236 -1.70 -11.78 -1.93
CA ALA A 236 -2.59 -12.66 -1.19
C ALA A 236 -4.07 -12.26 -1.34
N ALA A 237 -4.37 -10.96 -1.25
CA ALA A 237 -5.73 -10.45 -1.45
C ALA A 237 -6.27 -10.77 -2.86
N ARG A 238 -5.43 -10.58 -3.90
CA ARG A 238 -5.81 -10.95 -5.28
C ARG A 238 -5.98 -12.46 -5.45
N ALA A 239 -5.07 -13.26 -4.88
CA ALA A 239 -5.14 -14.71 -4.97
C ALA A 239 -6.42 -15.27 -4.31
N LEU A 240 -6.78 -14.77 -3.12
CA LEU A 240 -8.01 -15.18 -2.44
C LEU A 240 -9.26 -14.67 -3.16
N ARG A 241 -9.25 -13.42 -3.64
CA ARG A 241 -10.37 -12.85 -4.39
C ARG A 241 -10.65 -13.57 -5.71
N ALA A 242 -9.62 -14.08 -6.39
CA ALA A 242 -9.74 -14.79 -7.65
C ALA A 242 -10.50 -16.13 -7.53
N ARG A 243 -10.74 -16.61 -6.30
CA ARG A 243 -11.51 -17.84 -6.02
C ARG A 243 -12.99 -17.61 -5.83
N ASP A 244 -13.42 -16.34 -5.81
CA ASP A 244 -14.82 -15.95 -5.71
C ASP A 244 -15.32 -15.56 -7.10
N ASP A 245 -16.44 -16.15 -7.52
CA ASP A 245 -17.00 -15.99 -8.87
C ASP A 245 -17.66 -14.63 -9.10
N ALA A 246 -17.75 -13.77 -8.07
CA ALA A 246 -18.37 -12.46 -8.25
C ALA A 246 -17.58 -11.60 -9.26
N PRO A 247 -18.27 -10.70 -10.00
CA PRO A 247 -17.62 -9.84 -10.99
C PRO A 247 -16.46 -9.03 -10.41
N PHE A 248 -15.31 -9.08 -11.08
CA PHE A 248 -14.05 -8.47 -10.63
C PHE A 248 -13.33 -7.72 -11.77
N LEU A 249 -12.90 -6.50 -11.48
CA LEU A 249 -12.12 -5.68 -12.38
C LEU A 249 -10.63 -5.75 -12.04
N ASP A 250 -9.87 -6.52 -12.83
CA ASP A 250 -8.42 -6.70 -12.67
C ASP A 250 -7.60 -5.42 -12.71
N ARG A 251 -8.06 -4.44 -13.49
CA ARG A 251 -7.40 -3.15 -13.70
C ARG A 251 -8.14 -1.99 -13.03
N TRP A 252 -8.93 -2.30 -12.00
CA TRP A 252 -9.59 -1.28 -11.21
C TRP A 252 -8.57 -0.33 -10.55
N HIS A 253 -8.94 0.94 -10.45
CA HIS A 253 -8.16 1.93 -9.70
C HIS A 253 -9.04 2.91 -8.95
N ALA A 254 -8.52 3.49 -7.87
CA ALA A 254 -9.28 4.38 -6.98
C ALA A 254 -9.83 5.66 -7.66
N ARG A 255 -9.31 6.04 -8.83
CA ARG A 255 -9.81 7.18 -9.63
C ARG A 255 -10.95 6.83 -10.60
N MET A 256 -11.38 5.58 -10.68
CA MET A 256 -12.50 5.20 -11.54
C MET A 256 -13.80 5.73 -10.94
N GLU A 257 -14.62 6.34 -11.78
CA GLU A 257 -15.95 6.77 -11.40
C GLU A 257 -16.94 5.60 -11.48
N ASP A 258 -18.03 5.69 -10.74
CA ASP A 258 -19.01 4.63 -10.60
C ASP A 258 -19.62 4.19 -11.96
N HIS A 259 -19.83 5.15 -12.88
CA HIS A 259 -20.35 4.84 -14.21
C HIS A 259 -19.33 4.06 -15.07
N GLU A 260 -18.03 4.30 -14.88
CA GLU A 260 -16.96 3.59 -15.59
C GLU A 260 -16.85 2.15 -15.08
N VAL A 261 -16.93 1.99 -13.76
CA VAL A 261 -16.93 0.68 -13.11
C VAL A 261 -18.12 -0.15 -13.59
N ARG A 262 -19.32 0.43 -13.62
CA ARG A 262 -20.53 -0.23 -14.15
C ARG A 262 -20.36 -0.63 -15.61
N ALA A 263 -19.97 0.30 -16.48
CA ALA A 263 -19.78 0.02 -17.90
C ALA A 263 -18.78 -1.12 -18.15
N LEU A 264 -17.69 -1.18 -17.39
CA LEU A 264 -16.68 -2.24 -17.53
C LEU A 264 -17.18 -3.59 -17.02
N LEU A 265 -17.95 -3.62 -15.93
CA LEU A 265 -18.56 -4.84 -15.40
C LEU A 265 -19.61 -5.38 -16.37
N ASP A 266 -20.48 -4.52 -16.91
CA ASP A 266 -21.51 -4.89 -17.88
C ASP A 266 -20.86 -5.50 -19.13
N MET A 267 -19.74 -4.93 -19.59
CA MET A 267 -18.98 -5.47 -20.73
C MET A 267 -18.30 -6.82 -20.44
N GLN A 268 -17.81 -7.04 -19.22
CA GLN A 268 -17.29 -8.36 -18.83
C GLN A 268 -18.39 -9.42 -18.81
N GLU A 269 -19.57 -9.07 -18.30
CA GLU A 269 -20.74 -9.96 -18.28
C GLU A 269 -21.18 -10.33 -19.71
N LEU A 270 -21.25 -9.34 -20.60
CA LEU A 270 -21.55 -9.56 -22.01
C LEU A 270 -20.48 -10.42 -22.69
N ALA A 271 -19.19 -10.22 -22.41
CA ALA A 271 -18.13 -11.06 -22.97
C ALA A 271 -18.22 -12.52 -22.50
N ALA A 272 -18.52 -12.74 -21.22
CA ALA A 272 -18.72 -14.08 -20.66
C ALA A 272 -19.97 -14.76 -21.23
N GLU A 273 -21.04 -14.00 -21.48
CA GLU A 273 -22.23 -14.50 -22.17
C GLU A 273 -21.97 -14.84 -23.64
N SER A 274 -21.22 -14.00 -24.36
CA SER A 274 -20.82 -14.25 -25.75
C SER A 274 -20.04 -15.56 -25.89
N THR A 275 -19.13 -15.83 -24.95
CA THR A 275 -18.37 -17.09 -24.90
C THR A 275 -19.31 -18.30 -24.74
N ARG A 276 -20.28 -18.22 -23.80
CA ARG A 276 -21.29 -19.27 -23.60
C ARG A 276 -22.18 -19.48 -24.82
N ILE A 277 -22.58 -18.40 -25.50
CA ILE A 277 -23.36 -18.48 -26.75
C ILE A 277 -22.55 -19.17 -27.85
N ALA A 278 -21.26 -18.86 -27.98
CA ALA A 278 -20.39 -19.48 -28.97
C ALA A 278 -20.16 -20.98 -28.70
N GLU A 279 -19.97 -21.36 -27.43
CA GLU A 279 -19.87 -22.77 -27.02
C GLU A 279 -21.16 -23.54 -27.32
N GLU A 280 -22.33 -22.96 -27.01
CA GLU A 280 -23.63 -23.57 -27.32
C GLU A 280 -23.85 -23.70 -28.83
N MET A 281 -23.45 -22.69 -29.61
CA MET A 281 -23.46 -22.74 -31.08
C MET A 281 -22.61 -23.88 -31.64
N ALA A 282 -21.43 -24.11 -31.06
CA ALA A 282 -20.54 -25.20 -31.47
C ALA A 282 -21.06 -26.58 -31.05
N ALA A 283 -21.89 -26.66 -30.00
CA ALA A 283 -22.47 -27.89 -29.49
C ALA A 283 -23.84 -28.24 -30.11
N LEU A 284 -24.40 -27.36 -30.93
CA LEU A 284 -25.68 -27.58 -31.61
C LEU A 284 -25.52 -28.64 -32.72
N PRO A 285 -26.29 -29.74 -32.68
CA PRO A 285 -26.32 -30.73 -33.76
C PRO A 285 -26.88 -30.14 -35.06
N ASP A 286 -26.41 -30.61 -36.22
CA ASP A 286 -26.91 -30.17 -37.52
C ASP A 286 -28.41 -30.49 -37.74
N ASP A 287 -28.96 -31.45 -36.98
CA ASP A 287 -30.37 -31.84 -36.96
C ASP A 287 -31.16 -31.25 -35.77
N ALA A 288 -30.66 -30.16 -35.18
CA ALA A 288 -31.32 -29.52 -34.04
C ALA A 288 -32.78 -29.16 -34.35
N ASP A 289 -33.66 -29.46 -33.38
CA ASP A 289 -35.08 -29.11 -33.41
C ASP A 289 -35.29 -27.63 -33.78
N PRO A 290 -36.12 -27.31 -34.81
CA PRO A 290 -36.43 -25.95 -35.22
C PRO A 290 -36.87 -25.02 -34.08
N ALA A 291 -37.55 -25.56 -33.06
CA ALA A 291 -37.96 -24.77 -31.90
C ALA A 291 -36.75 -24.33 -31.05
N ARG A 292 -35.73 -25.19 -30.92
CA ARG A 292 -34.47 -24.87 -30.20
C ARG A 292 -33.65 -23.84 -30.97
N LEU A 293 -33.57 -23.97 -32.29
CA LEU A 293 -32.89 -23.00 -33.16
C LEU A 293 -33.53 -21.60 -33.05
N ALA A 294 -34.85 -21.52 -33.11
CA ALA A 294 -35.57 -20.24 -32.98
C ALA A 294 -35.35 -19.58 -31.60
N ALA A 295 -35.34 -20.36 -30.51
CA ALA A 295 -35.05 -19.87 -29.17
C ALA A 295 -33.60 -19.35 -29.04
N PHE A 296 -32.64 -20.08 -29.60
CA PHE A 296 -31.23 -19.68 -29.64
C PHE A 296 -31.05 -18.36 -30.41
N GLU A 297 -31.65 -18.23 -31.59
CA GLU A 297 -31.60 -17.01 -32.41
C GLU A 297 -32.23 -15.81 -31.70
N ALA A 298 -33.34 -16.01 -30.98
CA ALA A 298 -33.95 -14.96 -30.17
C ALA A 298 -33.02 -14.48 -29.06
N ARG A 299 -32.34 -15.40 -28.38
CA ARG A 299 -31.34 -15.09 -27.35
C ARG A 299 -30.13 -14.35 -27.93
N LEU A 300 -29.63 -14.78 -29.09
CA LEU A 300 -28.52 -14.11 -29.80
C LEU A 300 -28.89 -12.68 -30.19
N ARG A 301 -30.11 -12.45 -30.70
CA ARG A 301 -30.62 -11.10 -30.99
C ARG A 301 -30.71 -10.24 -29.73
N GLY A 302 -31.23 -10.79 -28.63
CA GLY A 302 -31.28 -10.09 -27.34
C GLY A 302 -29.89 -9.75 -26.78
N HIS A 303 -28.91 -10.64 -26.96
CA HIS A 303 -27.52 -10.40 -26.59
C HIS A 303 -26.90 -9.27 -27.42
N ARG A 304 -27.06 -9.28 -28.75
CA ARG A 304 -26.58 -8.19 -29.64
C ARG A 304 -27.17 -6.84 -29.27
N ALA A 305 -28.49 -6.78 -29.01
CA ALA A 305 -29.15 -5.54 -28.60
C ALA A 305 -28.60 -4.99 -27.26
N ARG A 306 -28.33 -5.86 -26.27
CA ARG A 306 -27.70 -5.44 -25.02
C ARG A 306 -26.27 -4.97 -25.22
N HIS A 307 -25.50 -5.66 -26.06
CA HIS A 307 -24.15 -5.26 -26.42
C HIS A 307 -24.13 -3.86 -27.05
N ASP A 308 -24.99 -3.62 -28.05
CA ASP A 308 -25.10 -2.32 -28.72
C ASP A 308 -25.52 -1.20 -27.76
N ALA A 309 -26.39 -1.50 -26.81
CA ALA A 309 -26.81 -0.56 -25.76
C ALA A 309 -25.70 -0.22 -24.75
N ALA A 310 -24.78 -1.15 -24.48
CA ALA A 310 -23.67 -0.96 -23.53
C ALA A 310 -22.49 -0.17 -24.13
N MET A 311 -22.30 -0.24 -25.45
CA MET A 311 -21.17 0.39 -26.16
C MET A 311 -20.98 1.90 -25.89
N PRO A 312 -22.03 2.74 -25.85
CA PRO A 312 -21.87 4.16 -25.52
C PRO A 312 -21.26 4.39 -24.14
N GLY A 313 -21.68 3.62 -23.13
CA GLY A 313 -21.15 3.71 -21.77
C GLY A 313 -19.66 3.33 -21.71
N LEU A 314 -19.28 2.26 -22.42
CA LEU A 314 -17.89 1.84 -22.52
C LEU A 314 -17.02 2.93 -23.19
N ARG A 315 -17.49 3.54 -24.28
CA ARG A 315 -16.76 4.63 -24.96
C ARG A 315 -16.51 5.81 -24.03
N VAL A 316 -17.52 6.22 -23.27
CA VAL A 316 -17.39 7.30 -22.27
C VAL A 316 -16.33 6.95 -21.22
N ALA A 317 -16.33 5.71 -20.73
CA ALA A 317 -15.34 5.24 -19.76
C ALA A 317 -13.91 5.22 -20.35
N MET A 318 -13.74 4.74 -21.58
CA MET A 318 -12.45 4.74 -22.29
C MET A 318 -11.94 6.17 -22.53
N ASP A 319 -12.82 7.10 -22.91
CA ASP A 319 -12.46 8.51 -23.11
C ASP A 319 -12.04 9.19 -21.81
N ALA A 320 -12.76 8.91 -20.72
CA ALA A 320 -12.40 9.40 -19.40
C ALA A 320 -11.03 8.85 -18.95
N GLN A 321 -10.75 7.57 -19.18
CA GLN A 321 -9.43 6.98 -18.95
C GLN A 321 -8.33 7.65 -19.82
N ALA A 322 -8.57 7.82 -21.12
CA ALA A 322 -7.63 8.47 -22.04
C ALA A 322 -7.36 9.93 -21.66
N ARG A 323 -8.38 10.66 -21.18
CA ARG A 323 -8.21 12.02 -20.65
C ARG A 323 -7.35 12.03 -19.39
N ARG A 324 -7.53 11.07 -18.48
CA ARG A 324 -6.70 10.96 -17.26
C ARG A 324 -5.24 10.67 -17.58
N ILE A 325 -4.97 9.70 -18.45
CA ILE A 325 -3.61 9.38 -18.90
C ILE A 325 -2.94 10.62 -19.50
N ARG A 326 -3.65 11.37 -20.35
CA ARG A 326 -3.13 12.62 -20.94
C ARG A 326 -2.84 13.68 -19.88
N ARG A 327 -3.69 13.84 -18.86
CA ARG A 327 -3.44 14.77 -17.74
C ARG A 327 -2.22 14.35 -16.94
N ASP A 328 -2.11 13.07 -16.55
CA ASP A 328 -0.97 12.57 -15.78
C ASP A 328 0.36 12.76 -16.55
N ILE A 329 0.37 12.54 -17.88
CA ILE A 329 1.54 12.81 -18.73
C ILE A 329 1.86 14.31 -18.77
N ARG A 330 0.85 15.18 -18.92
CA ARG A 330 1.02 16.63 -18.97
C ARG A 330 1.55 17.18 -17.65
N ASP A 331 1.00 16.73 -16.53
CA ASP A 331 1.41 17.14 -15.20
C ASP A 331 2.85 16.66 -14.90
N GLY A 332 3.21 15.45 -15.37
CA GLY A 332 4.60 14.96 -15.37
C GLY A 332 5.56 15.82 -16.18
N ARG A 333 5.14 16.30 -17.37
CA ARG A 333 5.94 17.21 -18.21
C ARG A 333 6.12 18.58 -17.55
N TRP A 334 5.07 19.13 -16.92
CA TRP A 334 5.16 20.38 -16.16
C TRP A 334 6.12 20.26 -14.97
N LEU A 335 6.06 19.15 -14.23
CA LEU A 335 7.02 18.87 -13.17
C LEU A 335 8.46 18.77 -13.69
N ALA A 336 8.67 18.06 -14.81
CA ALA A 336 10.00 17.98 -15.44
C ALA A 336 10.52 19.36 -15.90
N ALA A 337 9.66 20.18 -16.51
CA ALA A 337 10.00 21.54 -16.92
C ALA A 337 10.29 22.46 -15.71
N ALA A 338 9.53 22.33 -14.62
CA ALA A 338 9.79 23.08 -13.38
C ALA A 338 11.13 22.68 -12.73
N VAL A 339 11.45 21.37 -12.71
CA VAL A 339 12.74 20.87 -12.21
C VAL A 339 13.89 21.34 -13.10
N LEU A 340 13.73 21.30 -14.43
CA LEU A 340 14.73 21.80 -15.37
C LEU A 340 14.93 23.31 -15.22
N GLY A 341 13.86 24.08 -15.05
CA GLY A 341 13.92 25.52 -14.79
C GLY A 341 14.66 25.84 -13.48
N LEU A 342 14.37 25.11 -12.41
CA LEU A 342 15.10 25.23 -11.13
C LEU A 342 16.59 24.85 -11.26
N LEU A 343 16.91 23.81 -12.02
CA LEU A 343 18.30 23.43 -12.31
C LEU A 343 19.04 24.53 -13.09
N LEU A 344 18.44 25.05 -14.16
CA LEU A 344 19.02 26.15 -14.96
C LEU A 344 19.21 27.42 -14.13
N LEU A 345 18.25 27.75 -13.27
CA LEU A 345 18.34 28.89 -12.35
C LEU A 345 19.47 28.70 -11.34
N SER A 346 19.65 27.48 -10.79
CA SER A 346 20.75 27.17 -9.87
C SER A 346 22.13 27.23 -10.53
N ILE A 347 22.25 26.81 -11.79
CA ILE A 347 23.49 26.89 -12.58
C ILE A 347 23.81 28.36 -12.91
N GLY A 348 22.81 29.15 -13.32
CA GLY A 348 22.98 30.58 -13.58
C GLY A 348 23.43 31.36 -12.35
N LEU A 349 22.84 31.10 -11.18
CA LEU A 349 23.26 31.69 -9.89
C LEU A 349 24.69 31.28 -9.49
N CYS A 350 25.15 30.09 -9.89
CA CYS A 350 26.49 29.61 -9.60
C CYS A 350 27.55 30.16 -10.57
N LEU A 351 27.16 30.56 -11.79
CA LEU A 351 28.04 31.20 -12.78
C LEU A 351 28.17 32.72 -12.58
N MET A 352 27.25 33.33 -11.82
CA MET A 352 27.28 34.76 -11.47
C MET A 352 28.02 35.08 -10.15
N ARG A 353 28.50 34.05 -9.45
CA ARG A 353 29.44 34.15 -8.32
C ARG A 353 30.84 33.83 -8.79
#